data_AF-A0A7T2S7X9-F1
#
_entry.id   AF-A0A7T2S7X9-F1
#
_cell.length_a   1.000
_cell.length_b   1.000
_cell.length_c   1.000
_cell.angle_alpha   90.00
_cell.angle_beta   90.00
_cell.angle_gamma   90.00
#
_symmetry.space_group_name_H-M   'P 1'
#
loop_
_entity.id
_entity.type
_entity.pdbx_description
1 polymer ?
#
loop_
_entity_poly.entity_id
_entity_poly.type
_entity_poly.pdbx_seq_one_letter_code
_entity_poly.pdbx_strand_id
1 'polypeptide(L)'
;MELRQLRYLIAVIDAQSITRACDVLHVVPSAVSHQLKLLEQELQSTLLVRGALGVQPTATGRLLYGQAQAILRQVADARACVQVEESQVAGSVSVAIAGSIAQVLAVPLLAACRERWPAVILSIHEGLSGHLVEGVHSGRFDMGVLYASEATAKLETRPVVREPFFFGCARALAPEADGKPMSLQDLARHPLLLPSLPNATRGALDRAFAALDAGYQVAGEVNSTTTQIGAVRAGLGASVLPWISLRMLRPRRSTVIRPLDVEHLYRDVLTATKPQAVRSRASAMVLAQLEHLLRDIYAPLASDH
;
A
#
# COMPACT_ATOMS: atom_id res chain seq x y z
N MET A 1 3.21 11.48 29.97
CA MET A 1 3.73 10.89 28.72
C MET A 1 4.43 12.00 27.96
N GLU A 2 5.72 11.83 27.67
CA GLU A 2 6.58 12.85 27.07
C GLU A 2 6.94 12.51 25.61
N LEU A 3 7.08 13.52 24.73
CA LEU A 3 7.47 13.30 23.32
C LEU A 3 8.80 12.54 23.18
N ARG A 4 9.72 12.72 24.14
CA ARG A 4 10.99 11.99 24.17
C ARG A 4 10.78 10.49 24.41
N GLN A 5 9.84 10.11 25.27
CA GLN A 5 9.53 8.70 25.53
C GLN A 5 8.95 8.04 24.28
N LEU A 6 8.10 8.76 23.54
CA LEU A 6 7.55 8.31 22.25
C LEU A 6 8.65 8.06 21.21
N ARG A 7 9.63 8.98 21.10
CA ARG A 7 10.79 8.81 20.21
C ARG A 7 11.60 7.57 20.55
N TYR A 8 11.81 7.34 21.85
CA TYR A 8 12.56 6.17 22.32
C TYR A 8 11.82 4.86 22.02
N LEU A 9 10.50 4.83 22.21
CA LEU A 9 9.68 3.66 21.89
C LEU A 9 9.80 3.28 20.42
N ILE A 10 9.63 4.27 19.53
CA ILE A 10 9.74 4.06 18.07
C ILE A 10 11.13 3.56 17.71
N ALA A 11 12.18 4.23 18.17
CA ALA A 11 13.55 3.85 17.84
C ALA A 11 13.89 2.42 18.31
N VAL A 12 13.45 2.02 19.51
CA VAL A 12 13.68 0.68 20.04
C VAL A 12 12.92 -0.39 19.26
N ILE A 13 11.69 -0.12 18.86
CA ILE A 13 10.88 -1.04 18.04
C ILE A 13 11.49 -1.18 16.64
N ASP A 14 11.83 -0.06 16.00
CA ASP A 14 12.41 -0.04 14.64
C ASP A 14 13.77 -0.74 14.60
N ALA A 15 14.61 -0.49 15.61
CA ALA A 15 15.92 -1.11 15.72
C ALA A 15 15.87 -2.52 16.32
N GLN A 16 14.73 -2.99 16.81
CA GLN A 16 14.56 -4.26 17.54
C GLN A 16 15.62 -4.49 18.64
N SER A 17 16.21 -3.41 19.16
CA SER A 17 17.38 -3.42 20.05
C SER A 17 17.52 -2.07 20.72
N ILE A 18 17.68 -2.08 22.04
CA ILE A 18 17.90 -0.85 22.81
C ILE A 18 19.26 -0.25 22.48
N THR A 19 20.31 -1.07 22.38
CA THR A 19 21.66 -0.59 22.08
C THR A 19 21.71 0.10 20.71
N ARG A 20 21.17 -0.54 19.66
CA ARG A 20 21.12 0.08 18.33
C ARG A 20 20.27 1.34 18.29
N ALA A 21 19.16 1.38 19.02
CA ALA A 21 18.35 2.59 19.13
C ALA A 21 19.10 3.74 19.81
N CYS A 22 19.91 3.43 20.83
CA CYS A 22 20.75 4.40 21.52
C CYS A 22 21.81 5.02 20.60
N ASP A 23 22.42 4.22 19.73
CA ASP A 23 23.39 4.70 18.75
C ASP A 23 22.77 5.73 17.80
N VAL A 24 21.55 5.47 17.32
CA VAL A 24 20.79 6.38 16.45
C VAL A 24 20.34 7.65 17.18
N LEU A 25 19.96 7.51 18.45
CA LEU A 25 19.45 8.60 19.27
C LEU A 25 20.55 9.42 19.97
N HIS A 26 21.81 8.98 19.91
CA HIS A 26 22.96 9.55 20.63
C HIS A 26 22.72 9.69 22.14
N VAL A 27 22.23 8.62 22.77
CA VAL A 27 21.93 8.56 24.22
C VAL A 27 22.44 7.26 24.84
N VAL A 28 22.48 7.19 26.17
CA VAL A 28 22.93 5.99 26.89
C VAL A 28 21.78 4.97 27.10
N PRO A 29 22.05 3.64 27.06
CA PRO A 29 21.02 2.59 27.23
C PRO A 29 20.22 2.64 28.54
N SER A 30 20.85 3.09 29.62
CA SER A 30 20.18 3.26 30.92
C SER A 30 19.09 4.35 30.85
N ALA A 31 19.34 5.44 30.15
CA ALA A 31 18.38 6.53 29.98
C ALA A 31 17.17 6.09 29.15
N VAL A 32 17.39 5.38 28.05
CA VAL A 32 16.31 4.84 27.20
C VAL A 32 15.47 3.83 27.97
N SER A 33 16.11 2.85 28.62
CA SER A 33 15.40 1.83 29.40
C SER A 33 14.59 2.44 30.54
N HIS A 34 15.14 3.42 31.25
CA HIS A 34 14.45 4.11 32.35
C HIS A 34 13.23 4.88 31.85
N GLN A 35 13.37 5.65 30.77
CA GLN A 35 12.27 6.44 30.19
C GLN A 35 11.15 5.56 29.64
N LEU A 36 11.48 4.42 29.04
CA LEU A 36 10.47 3.44 28.59
C LEU A 36 9.77 2.76 29.77
N LYS A 37 10.50 2.42 30.84
CA LYS A 37 9.88 1.87 32.05
C LYS A 37 8.92 2.85 32.72
N LEU A 38 9.27 4.15 32.77
CA LEU A 38 8.37 5.19 33.25
C LEU A 38 7.11 5.30 32.38
N LEU A 39 7.24 5.21 31.06
CA LEU A 39 6.11 5.20 30.15
C LEU A 39 5.19 3.99 30.37
N GLU A 40 5.76 2.78 30.54
CA GLU A 40 5.02 1.56 30.86
C GLU A 40 4.29 1.66 32.21
N GLN A 41 4.94 2.24 33.22
CA GLN A 41 4.35 2.48 34.54
C GLN A 41 3.19 3.48 34.47
N GLU A 42 3.38 4.59 33.75
CA GLU A 42 2.35 5.61 33.57
C GLU A 42 1.11 5.04 32.86
N LEU A 43 1.33 4.21 31.82
CA LEU A 43 0.25 3.59 31.05
C LEU A 43 -0.27 2.28 31.67
N GLN A 44 0.30 1.84 32.78
CA GLN A 44 0.00 0.58 33.47
C GLN A 44 -0.01 -0.63 32.51
N SER A 45 0.89 -0.65 31.52
CA SER A 45 0.92 -1.67 30.48
C SER A 45 2.35 -1.97 30.04
N THR A 46 2.65 -3.25 29.84
CA THR A 46 3.90 -3.68 29.22
C THR A 46 3.82 -3.42 27.72
N LEU A 47 4.72 -2.59 27.21
CA LEU A 47 4.79 -2.19 25.80
C LEU A 47 5.80 -3.03 25.03
N LEU A 48 6.86 -3.49 25.70
CA LEU A 48 7.97 -4.21 25.07
C LEU A 48 8.26 -5.53 25.79
N VAL A 49 8.57 -6.57 25.02
CA VAL A 49 9.07 -7.85 25.52
C VAL A 49 10.44 -8.12 24.91
N ARG A 50 11.35 -8.68 25.72
CA ARG A 50 12.69 -9.07 25.28
C ARG A 50 12.70 -10.58 25.06
N GLY A 51 13.22 -11.02 23.92
CA GLY A 51 13.34 -12.44 23.59
C GLY A 51 14.55 -12.74 22.69
N ALA A 52 14.62 -13.97 22.19
CA ALA A 52 15.71 -14.43 21.32
C ALA A 52 15.85 -13.61 20.02
N LEU A 53 14.76 -13.01 19.54
CA LEU A 53 14.71 -12.13 18.36
C LEU A 53 14.92 -10.64 18.69
N GLY A 54 15.49 -10.34 19.86
CA GLY A 54 15.68 -8.97 20.33
C GLY A 54 14.45 -8.40 21.03
N VAL A 55 14.26 -7.09 20.90
CA VAL A 55 13.13 -6.36 21.52
C VAL A 55 11.95 -6.35 20.57
N GLN A 56 10.79 -6.80 21.04
CA GLN A 56 9.55 -6.87 20.27
C GLN A 56 8.43 -6.12 21.00
N PRO A 57 7.53 -5.44 20.27
CA PRO A 57 6.38 -4.80 20.89
C PRO A 57 5.31 -5.83 21.31
N THR A 58 4.63 -5.56 22.42
CA THR A 58 3.38 -6.24 22.78
C THR A 58 2.23 -5.78 21.86
N ALA A 59 1.03 -6.34 22.03
CA ALA A 59 -0.14 -5.83 21.32
C ALA A 59 -0.39 -4.34 21.62
N THR A 60 -0.34 -3.96 22.90
CA THR A 60 -0.45 -2.57 23.33
C THR A 60 0.72 -1.72 22.84
N GLY A 61 1.94 -2.28 22.84
CA GLY A 61 3.13 -1.65 22.28
C GLY A 61 2.99 -1.30 20.81
N ARG A 62 2.40 -2.19 19.99
CA ARG A 62 2.12 -1.93 18.57
C ARG A 62 1.10 -0.81 18.38
N LEU A 63 0.05 -0.80 19.19
CA LEU A 63 -0.95 0.29 19.16
C LEU A 63 -0.30 1.64 19.49
N LEU A 64 0.46 1.70 20.59
CA LEU A 64 1.12 2.94 21.00
C LEU A 64 2.20 3.37 20.00
N TYR A 65 2.97 2.45 19.42
CA TYR A 65 3.95 2.73 18.38
C TYR A 65 3.33 3.49 17.20
N GLY A 66 2.17 3.01 16.71
CA GLY A 66 1.44 3.69 15.64
C GLY A 66 0.97 5.10 16.02
N GLN A 67 0.40 5.27 17.21
CA GLN A 67 -0.02 6.60 17.69
C GLN A 67 1.18 7.54 17.96
N ALA A 68 2.29 7.00 18.48
CA ALA A 68 3.50 7.73 18.76
C ALA A 68 4.08 8.36 17.48
N GLN A 69 4.08 7.60 16.37
CA GLN A 69 4.51 8.10 15.07
C GLN A 69 3.62 9.25 14.59
N ALA A 70 2.30 9.11 14.71
CA ALA A 70 1.35 10.15 14.33
C ALA A 70 1.52 11.44 15.16
N ILE A 71 1.66 11.31 16.49
CA ILE A 71 1.85 12.46 17.41
C ILE A 71 3.14 13.22 17.05
N LEU A 72 4.26 12.51 16.88
CA LEU A 72 5.54 13.15 16.57
C LEU A 72 5.53 13.84 15.21
N ARG A 73 4.80 13.29 14.23
CA ARG A 73 4.56 13.96 12.96
C ARG A 73 3.76 15.24 13.14
N GLN A 74 2.65 15.20 13.87
CA GLN A 74 1.84 16.40 14.13
C GLN A 74 2.65 17.51 14.82
N VAL A 75 3.53 17.17 15.75
CA VAL A 75 4.44 18.15 16.38
C VAL A 75 5.43 18.73 15.37
N ALA A 76 5.96 17.91 14.46
CA ALA A 76 6.85 18.39 13.41
C ALA A 76 6.12 19.32 12.42
N ASP A 77 4.91 18.95 12.00
CA ASP A 77 4.07 19.75 11.12
C ASP A 77 3.69 21.09 11.77
N ALA A 78 3.31 21.08 13.06
CA ALA A 78 3.01 22.31 13.79
C ALA A 78 4.20 23.28 13.83
N ARG A 79 5.43 22.75 13.98
CA ARG A 79 6.65 23.58 13.90
C ARG A 79 6.88 24.12 12.49
N ALA A 80 6.68 23.29 11.47
CA ALA A 80 6.82 23.69 10.08
C ALA A 80 5.82 24.79 9.69
N CYS A 81 4.57 24.70 10.15
CA CYS A 81 3.54 25.71 9.88
C CYS A 81 3.90 27.11 10.42
N VAL A 82 4.63 27.20 11.53
CA VAL A 82 5.03 28.51 12.12
C VAL A 82 6.24 29.12 11.40
N GLN A 83 7.03 28.31 10.71
CA GLN A 83 8.29 28.73 10.07
C GLN A 83 8.15 29.16 8.61
N VAL A 84 6.94 29.13 8.05
CA VAL A 84 6.67 29.35 6.63
C VAL A 84 5.73 30.56 6.48
N GLU A 85 5.96 31.41 5.46
CA GLU A 85 5.04 32.51 5.14
C GLU A 85 3.61 31.97 4.98
N GLU A 86 2.59 32.67 5.51
CA GLU A 86 1.18 32.22 5.62
C GLU A 86 0.55 31.69 4.30
N SER A 87 1.13 32.02 3.16
CA SER A 87 0.68 31.62 1.83
C SER A 87 1.24 30.28 1.33
N GLN A 88 2.37 29.80 1.85
CA GLN A 88 3.08 28.66 1.30
C GLN A 88 2.72 27.35 2.01
N VAL A 89 2.41 26.32 1.22
CA VAL A 89 2.04 24.99 1.73
C VAL A 89 3.31 24.20 1.97
N ALA A 90 3.51 23.75 3.21
CA ALA A 90 4.71 23.03 3.64
C ALA A 90 4.38 21.92 4.64
N GLY A 91 5.37 21.08 4.93
CA GLY A 91 5.28 19.98 5.90
C GLY A 91 5.56 18.62 5.28
N SER A 92 5.36 17.56 6.05
CA SER A 92 5.53 16.19 5.56
C SER A 92 4.19 15.53 5.28
N VAL A 93 4.07 14.85 4.14
CA VAL A 93 2.88 14.06 3.80
C VAL A 93 3.30 12.67 3.40
N SER A 94 2.66 11.66 3.97
CA SER A 94 2.94 10.25 3.71
C SER A 94 1.72 9.55 3.11
N VAL A 95 1.94 8.86 2.01
CA VAL A 95 0.90 8.23 1.21
C VAL A 95 1.21 6.75 1.05
N ALA A 96 0.28 5.89 1.47
CA ALA A 96 0.33 4.46 1.22
C ALA A 96 -0.31 4.13 -0.14
N ILE A 97 0.37 3.43 -1.04
CA ILE A 97 -0.18 3.10 -2.36
C ILE A 97 -0.03 1.60 -2.62
N ALA A 98 -1.13 0.92 -2.95
CA ALA A 98 -1.08 -0.49 -3.30
C ALA A 98 -0.21 -0.73 -4.54
N GLY A 99 0.61 -1.79 -4.51
CA GLY A 99 1.77 -1.96 -5.42
C GLY A 99 1.49 -1.73 -6.92
N SER A 100 0.47 -2.35 -7.51
CA SER A 100 0.18 -2.15 -8.94
C SER A 100 -0.27 -0.74 -9.30
N ILE A 101 -0.88 0.00 -8.35
CA ILE A 101 -1.28 1.40 -8.57
C ILE A 101 -0.06 2.30 -8.47
N ALA A 102 0.85 2.03 -7.52
CA ALA A 102 2.06 2.82 -7.29
C ALA A 102 2.93 2.92 -8.54
N GLN A 103 3.02 1.83 -9.33
CA GLN A 103 3.74 1.80 -10.61
C GLN A 103 3.29 2.87 -11.62
N VAL A 104 2.04 3.34 -11.52
CA VAL A 104 1.48 4.33 -12.44
C VAL A 104 1.27 5.69 -11.76
N LEU A 105 0.92 5.71 -10.48
CA LEU A 105 0.54 6.93 -9.76
C LEU A 105 1.72 7.63 -9.07
N ALA A 106 2.74 6.90 -8.60
CA ALA A 106 3.75 7.46 -7.70
C ALA A 106 4.56 8.59 -8.36
N VAL A 107 5.01 8.39 -9.60
CA VAL A 107 5.81 9.39 -10.33
C VAL A 107 4.99 10.64 -10.68
N PRO A 108 3.78 10.54 -11.27
CA PRO A 108 2.92 11.71 -11.48
C PRO A 108 2.60 12.48 -10.21
N LEU A 109 2.36 11.78 -9.08
CA LEU A 109 2.07 12.44 -7.81
C LEU A 109 3.28 13.20 -7.28
N LEU A 110 4.48 12.59 -7.29
CA LEU A 110 5.73 13.25 -6.91
C LEU A 110 6.00 14.48 -7.76
N ALA A 111 5.82 14.37 -9.08
CA ALA A 111 6.02 15.48 -10.02
C ALA A 111 5.05 16.65 -9.71
N ALA A 112 3.76 16.35 -9.57
CA ALA A 112 2.75 17.36 -9.28
C ALA A 112 2.95 18.04 -7.93
N CYS A 113 3.32 17.29 -6.88
CA CYS A 113 3.60 17.87 -5.57
C CYS A 113 4.86 18.74 -5.58
N ARG A 114 5.93 18.33 -6.27
CA ARG A 114 7.16 19.12 -6.38
C ARG A 114 6.94 20.44 -7.13
N GLU A 115 6.11 20.41 -8.16
CA GLU A 115 5.78 21.60 -8.95
C GLU A 115 4.87 22.56 -8.19
N ARG A 116 3.81 22.04 -7.55
CA ARG A 116 2.78 22.88 -6.91
C ARG A 116 3.13 23.30 -5.49
N TRP A 117 3.82 22.44 -4.73
CA TRP A 117 4.13 22.62 -3.30
C TRP A 117 5.57 22.18 -3.00
N PRO A 118 6.58 22.95 -3.44
CA PRO A 118 7.99 22.56 -3.32
C PRO A 118 8.48 22.42 -1.87
N ALA A 119 7.78 23.02 -0.90
CA ALA A 119 8.08 22.89 0.54
C ALA A 119 7.39 21.67 1.20
N VAL A 120 6.64 20.87 0.45
CA VAL A 120 6.05 19.61 0.93
C VAL A 120 7.01 18.46 0.66
N ILE A 121 7.38 17.75 1.73
CA ILE A 121 8.13 16.51 1.64
C ILE A 121 7.13 15.36 1.51
N LEU A 122 6.97 14.83 0.30
CA LEU A 122 6.09 13.69 0.03
C LEU A 122 6.84 12.36 0.20
N SER A 123 6.36 11.51 1.09
CA SER A 123 6.83 10.13 1.28
C SER A 123 5.81 9.14 0.74
N ILE A 124 6.20 8.36 -0.28
CA ILE A 124 5.33 7.31 -0.84
C ILE A 124 5.77 5.95 -0.33
N HIS A 125 4.83 5.19 0.21
CA HIS A 125 5.04 3.85 0.71
C HIS A 125 4.21 2.87 -0.12
N GLU A 126 4.89 1.98 -0.83
CA GLU A 126 4.25 0.91 -1.59
C GLU A 126 4.50 -0.46 -0.96
N GLY A 127 3.57 -1.40 -1.18
CA GLY A 127 3.72 -2.76 -0.67
C GLY A 127 2.41 -3.55 -0.66
N LEU A 128 2.38 -4.56 0.21
CA LEU A 128 1.21 -5.40 0.44
C LEU A 128 0.11 -4.61 1.17
N SER A 129 -1.12 -4.72 0.67
CA SER A 129 -2.25 -3.89 1.13
C SER A 129 -2.51 -3.99 2.64
N GLY A 130 -2.28 -5.14 3.27
CA GLY A 130 -2.51 -5.32 4.72
C GLY A 130 -1.70 -4.34 5.59
N HIS A 131 -0.38 -4.26 5.37
CA HIS A 131 0.49 -3.33 6.10
C HIS A 131 0.18 -1.87 5.81
N LEU A 132 -0.26 -1.58 4.58
CA LEU A 132 -0.66 -0.23 4.18
C LEU A 132 -1.93 0.22 4.91
N VAL A 133 -2.93 -0.66 5.03
CA VAL A 133 -4.17 -0.40 5.78
C VAL A 133 -3.87 -0.10 7.25
N GLU A 134 -3.04 -0.92 7.90
CA GLU A 134 -2.64 -0.71 9.29
C GLU A 134 -1.89 0.63 9.47
N GLY A 135 -1.02 0.97 8.52
CA GLY A 135 -0.30 2.24 8.54
C GLY A 135 -1.24 3.46 8.44
N VAL A 136 -2.26 3.41 7.59
CA VAL A 136 -3.29 4.47 7.55
C VAL A 136 -4.10 4.49 8.83
N HIS A 137 -4.55 3.32 9.32
CA HIS A 137 -5.37 3.21 10.53
C HIS A 137 -4.67 3.78 11.77
N SER A 138 -3.40 3.46 11.94
CA SER A 138 -2.58 3.96 13.05
C SER A 138 -2.26 5.46 12.94
N GLY A 139 -2.30 6.03 11.73
CA GLY A 139 -1.83 7.39 11.44
C GLY A 139 -0.35 7.45 11.10
N ARG A 140 0.31 6.30 10.89
CA ARG A 140 1.63 6.23 10.28
C ARG A 140 1.62 6.75 8.83
N PHE A 141 0.50 6.60 8.12
CA PHE A 141 0.28 7.21 6.81
C PHE A 141 -0.89 8.17 6.87
N ASP A 142 -0.77 9.32 6.22
CA ASP A 142 -1.80 10.36 6.27
C ASP A 142 -3.01 9.97 5.39
N MET A 143 -2.75 9.24 4.31
CA MET A 143 -3.75 8.72 3.40
C MET A 143 -3.26 7.45 2.69
N GLY A 144 -4.18 6.74 2.05
CA GLY A 144 -3.86 5.56 1.25
C GLY A 144 -4.69 5.43 -0.02
N VAL A 145 -4.13 4.75 -1.02
CA VAL A 145 -4.84 4.22 -2.19
C VAL A 145 -4.77 2.70 -2.10
N LEU A 146 -5.90 2.10 -1.75
CA LEU A 146 -5.98 0.73 -1.28
C LEU A 146 -7.07 -0.03 -2.04
N TYR A 147 -7.15 -1.33 -1.80
CA TYR A 147 -8.24 -2.17 -2.29
C TYR A 147 -9.26 -2.38 -1.18
N ALA A 148 -10.54 -2.40 -1.53
CA ALA A 148 -11.61 -2.74 -0.61
C ALA A 148 -11.38 -4.12 0.01
N SER A 149 -11.50 -4.18 1.33
CA SER A 149 -11.37 -5.37 2.17
C SER A 149 -12.05 -5.12 3.51
N GLU A 150 -12.23 -6.17 4.31
CA GLU A 150 -12.72 -6.04 5.69
C GLU A 150 -11.83 -5.10 6.53
N ALA A 151 -10.52 -5.12 6.28
CA ALA A 151 -9.57 -4.27 7.02
C ALA A 151 -9.78 -2.77 6.71
N THR A 152 -10.20 -2.41 5.50
CA THR A 152 -10.48 -1.01 5.13
C THR A 152 -11.81 -0.50 5.67
N ALA A 153 -12.70 -1.35 6.17
CA ALA A 153 -13.99 -0.93 6.73
C ALA A 153 -13.87 -0.05 7.99
N LYS A 154 -12.69 -0.07 8.64
CA LYS A 154 -12.36 0.77 9.81
C LYS A 154 -11.76 2.13 9.44
N LEU A 155 -11.69 2.46 8.15
CA LEU A 155 -11.14 3.70 7.63
C LEU A 155 -12.26 4.57 7.04
N GLU A 156 -12.03 5.89 6.97
CA GLU A 156 -12.83 6.73 6.08
C GLU A 156 -12.38 6.45 4.66
N THR A 157 -13.29 5.99 3.81
CA THR A 157 -12.95 5.58 2.44
C THR A 157 -13.81 6.30 1.41
N ARG A 158 -13.27 6.49 0.20
CA ARG A 158 -14.02 6.96 -0.96
C ARG A 158 -13.74 6.03 -2.14
N PRO A 159 -14.77 5.51 -2.80
CA PRO A 159 -14.57 4.66 -3.97
C PRO A 159 -13.94 5.47 -5.11
N VAL A 160 -12.99 4.87 -5.81
CA VAL A 160 -12.32 5.45 -6.99
C VAL A 160 -12.83 4.78 -8.24
N VAL A 161 -12.71 3.46 -8.33
CA VAL A 161 -13.13 2.69 -9.50
C VAL A 161 -13.30 1.22 -9.13
N ARG A 162 -14.19 0.53 -9.85
CA ARG A 162 -14.22 -0.93 -9.90
C ARG A 162 -13.31 -1.39 -11.02
N GLU A 163 -12.18 -2.00 -10.66
CA GLU A 163 -11.14 -2.35 -11.61
C GLU A 163 -11.26 -3.82 -12.07
N PRO A 164 -11.40 -4.07 -13.39
CA PRO A 164 -11.47 -5.42 -13.93
C PRO A 164 -10.08 -6.07 -14.06
N PHE A 165 -10.07 -7.40 -14.23
CA PHE A 165 -8.87 -8.20 -14.46
C PHE A 165 -8.76 -8.67 -15.91
N PHE A 166 -7.52 -8.93 -16.33
CA PHE A 166 -7.16 -9.36 -17.67
C PHE A 166 -6.23 -10.56 -17.60
N PHE A 167 -6.34 -11.42 -18.60
CA PHE A 167 -5.33 -12.43 -18.90
C PHE A 167 -4.16 -11.76 -19.62
N GLY A 168 -2.93 -12.13 -19.24
CA GLY A 168 -1.70 -11.73 -19.91
C GLY A 168 -0.72 -12.89 -20.06
N CYS A 169 -0.16 -13.08 -21.25
CA CYS A 169 0.92 -14.02 -21.51
C CYS A 169 1.90 -13.49 -22.58
N ALA A 170 3.05 -14.13 -22.75
CA ALA A 170 3.89 -13.92 -23.92
C ALA A 170 3.18 -14.42 -25.19
N ARG A 171 3.42 -13.76 -26.33
CA ARG A 171 2.83 -14.11 -27.63
C ARG A 171 3.08 -15.57 -28.01
N ALA A 172 4.27 -16.11 -27.69
CA ALA A 172 4.64 -17.49 -27.96
C ALA A 172 3.80 -18.52 -27.18
N LEU A 173 3.17 -18.10 -26.07
CA LEU A 173 2.29 -18.92 -25.24
C LEU A 173 0.80 -18.59 -25.45
N ALA A 174 0.50 -17.71 -26.39
CA ALA A 174 -0.86 -17.25 -26.58
C ALA A 174 -1.69 -18.33 -27.27
N PRO A 175 -2.94 -18.56 -26.82
CA PRO A 175 -3.89 -19.33 -27.61
C PRO A 175 -4.15 -18.61 -28.94
N GLU A 176 -4.67 -19.34 -29.93
CA GLU A 176 -5.08 -18.75 -31.21
C GLU A 176 -5.96 -17.52 -30.96
N ALA A 177 -5.58 -16.40 -31.56
CA ALA A 177 -6.20 -15.12 -31.29
C ALA A 177 -7.52 -15.02 -32.05
N ASP A 178 -8.61 -15.44 -31.44
CA ASP A 178 -9.97 -15.25 -31.97
C ASP A 178 -10.60 -13.92 -31.54
N GLY A 179 -9.86 -13.11 -30.77
CA GLY A 179 -10.28 -11.78 -30.31
C GLY A 179 -11.34 -11.79 -29.20
N LYS A 180 -11.78 -12.97 -28.75
CA LYS A 180 -12.82 -13.08 -27.70
C LYS A 180 -12.24 -12.79 -26.32
N PRO A 181 -13.08 -12.46 -25.33
CA PRO A 181 -12.69 -12.54 -23.92
C PRO A 181 -12.18 -13.94 -23.55
N MET A 182 -11.42 -14.03 -22.46
CA MET A 182 -10.90 -15.27 -21.89
C MET A 182 -11.87 -15.78 -20.84
N SER A 183 -12.42 -16.99 -21.04
CA SER A 183 -13.26 -17.67 -20.05
C SER A 183 -12.41 -18.29 -18.92
N LEU A 184 -13.01 -18.63 -17.78
CA LEU A 184 -12.29 -19.38 -16.73
C LEU A 184 -11.85 -20.78 -17.18
N GLN A 185 -12.63 -21.43 -18.05
CA GLN A 185 -12.29 -22.75 -18.59
C GLN A 185 -11.07 -22.70 -19.50
N ASP A 186 -10.97 -21.66 -20.34
CA ASP A 186 -9.79 -21.45 -21.17
C ASP A 186 -8.59 -21.01 -20.33
N LEU A 187 -8.81 -20.16 -19.32
CA LEU A 187 -7.78 -19.75 -18.37
C LEU A 187 -7.16 -20.95 -17.65
N ALA A 188 -7.97 -21.95 -17.26
CA ALA A 188 -7.52 -23.16 -16.56
C ALA A 188 -6.48 -23.97 -17.35
N ARG A 189 -6.45 -23.82 -18.68
CA ARG A 189 -5.53 -24.53 -19.59
C ARG A 189 -4.11 -23.95 -19.56
N HIS A 190 -3.92 -22.81 -18.89
CA HIS A 190 -2.63 -22.14 -18.82
C HIS A 190 -1.97 -22.29 -17.45
N PRO A 191 -0.65 -22.55 -17.40
CA PRO A 191 0.09 -22.43 -16.16
C PRO A 191 0.16 -20.95 -15.72
N LEU A 192 -0.38 -20.65 -14.53
CA LEU A 192 -0.53 -19.29 -14.03
C LEU A 192 0.57 -18.90 -13.04
N LEU A 193 1.12 -17.71 -13.27
CA LEU A 193 1.94 -16.96 -12.32
C LEU A 193 1.02 -16.05 -11.52
N LEU A 194 0.87 -16.30 -10.23
CA LEU A 194 -0.11 -15.62 -9.37
C LEU A 194 0.53 -15.10 -8.09
N PRO A 195 -0.06 -14.11 -7.41
CA PRO A 195 0.35 -13.78 -6.06
C PRO A 195 0.13 -14.95 -5.09
N SER A 196 1.00 -15.06 -4.07
CA SER A 196 0.79 -15.94 -2.93
C SER A 196 -0.41 -15.46 -2.11
N LEU A 197 -1.04 -16.38 -1.38
CA LEU A 197 -2.03 -16.02 -0.36
C LEU A 197 -1.34 -15.43 0.89
N PRO A 198 -1.97 -14.47 1.59
CA PRO A 198 -3.23 -13.81 1.25
C PRO A 198 -3.05 -12.70 0.20
N ASN A 199 -3.89 -12.69 -0.84
CA ASN A 199 -3.94 -11.62 -1.84
C ASN A 199 -5.34 -11.48 -2.44
N ALA A 200 -5.82 -10.24 -2.64
CA ALA A 200 -7.17 -9.97 -3.13
C ALA A 200 -7.42 -10.54 -4.54
N THR A 201 -6.46 -10.44 -5.45
CA THR A 201 -6.56 -11.01 -6.80
C THR A 201 -6.61 -12.53 -6.74
N ARG A 202 -5.72 -13.15 -5.96
CA ARG A 202 -5.70 -14.61 -5.78
C ARG A 202 -7.01 -15.11 -5.19
N GLY A 203 -7.50 -14.49 -4.11
CA GLY A 203 -8.76 -14.87 -3.48
C GLY A 203 -10.00 -14.65 -4.35
N ALA A 204 -10.02 -13.61 -5.19
CA ALA A 204 -11.10 -13.41 -6.15
C ALA A 204 -11.10 -14.48 -7.24
N LEU A 205 -9.91 -14.86 -7.73
CA LEU A 205 -9.75 -15.94 -8.70
C LEU A 205 -10.17 -17.30 -8.10
N ASP A 206 -9.74 -17.60 -6.88
CA ASP A 206 -10.09 -18.85 -6.17
C ASP A 206 -11.60 -19.00 -6.01
N ARG A 207 -12.31 -17.93 -5.60
CA ARG A 207 -13.78 -17.94 -5.50
C ARG A 207 -14.45 -18.17 -6.84
N ALA A 208 -13.95 -17.55 -7.91
CA ALA A 208 -14.52 -17.67 -9.24
C ALA A 208 -14.36 -19.10 -9.80
N PHE A 209 -13.21 -19.75 -9.56
CA PHE A 209 -12.99 -21.15 -9.93
C PHE A 209 -13.79 -22.13 -9.07
N ALA A 210 -13.89 -21.88 -7.76
CA ALA A 210 -14.71 -22.70 -6.87
C ALA A 210 -16.20 -22.70 -7.26
N ALA A 211 -16.73 -21.55 -7.72
CA ALA A 211 -18.12 -21.45 -8.18
C ALA A 211 -18.42 -22.29 -9.44
N LEU A 212 -17.38 -22.68 -10.21
CA LEU A 212 -17.50 -23.51 -11.41
C LEU A 212 -17.10 -24.97 -11.19
N ASP A 213 -16.82 -25.38 -9.94
CA ASP A 213 -16.25 -26.69 -9.61
C ASP A 213 -15.01 -27.02 -10.47
N ALA A 214 -14.19 -26.01 -10.72
CA ALA A 214 -13.03 -26.08 -11.60
C ALA A 214 -11.74 -25.72 -10.85
N GLY A 215 -10.62 -26.23 -11.33
CA GLY A 215 -9.28 -25.91 -10.85
C GLY A 215 -8.42 -25.24 -11.91
N TYR A 216 -7.28 -24.72 -11.49
CA TYR A 216 -6.25 -24.16 -12.38
C TYR A 216 -4.85 -24.55 -11.89
N GLN A 217 -3.86 -24.47 -12.77
CA GLN A 217 -2.47 -24.79 -12.43
C GLN A 217 -1.68 -23.53 -12.03
N VAL A 218 -1.01 -23.58 -10.88
CA VAL A 218 -0.04 -22.56 -10.46
C VAL A 218 1.36 -22.97 -10.93
N ALA A 219 1.96 -22.19 -11.81
CA ALA A 219 3.35 -22.38 -12.25
C ALA A 219 4.38 -21.66 -11.35
N GLY A 220 3.94 -20.64 -10.62
CA GLY A 220 4.81 -19.92 -9.70
C GLY A 220 4.05 -18.85 -8.94
N GLU A 221 4.58 -18.51 -7.77
CA GLU A 221 4.01 -17.47 -6.92
C GLU A 221 4.88 -16.22 -6.91
N VAL A 222 4.28 -15.06 -7.22
CA VAL A 222 4.97 -13.78 -7.38
C VAL A 222 4.17 -12.64 -6.74
N ASN A 223 4.67 -12.09 -5.64
CA ASN A 223 3.97 -11.04 -4.89
C ASN A 223 4.24 -9.61 -5.40
N SER A 224 5.26 -9.43 -6.24
CA SER A 224 5.58 -8.15 -6.87
C SER A 224 4.97 -8.09 -8.27
N THR A 225 4.05 -7.13 -8.50
CA THR A 225 3.45 -6.92 -9.82
C THR A 225 4.52 -6.66 -10.90
N THR A 226 5.61 -5.94 -10.58
CA THR A 226 6.73 -5.69 -11.52
C THR A 226 7.38 -7.00 -11.95
N THR A 227 7.63 -7.89 -10.98
CA THR A 227 8.26 -9.20 -11.23
C THR A 227 7.32 -10.10 -12.02
N GLN A 228 6.02 -10.09 -11.70
CA GLN A 228 5.00 -10.87 -12.38
C GLN A 228 4.87 -10.46 -13.86
N ILE A 229 4.86 -9.14 -14.14
CA ILE A 229 4.88 -8.60 -15.51
C ILE A 229 6.18 -9.00 -16.24
N GLY A 230 7.34 -8.93 -15.56
CA GLY A 230 8.61 -9.36 -16.11
C GLY A 230 8.61 -10.84 -16.50
N ALA A 231 8.08 -11.71 -15.65
CA ALA A 231 7.98 -13.15 -15.90
C ALA A 231 7.02 -13.47 -17.07
N VAL A 232 5.88 -12.77 -17.16
CA VAL A 232 4.97 -12.84 -18.31
C VAL A 232 5.69 -12.46 -19.61
N ARG A 233 6.44 -11.35 -19.61
CA ARG A 233 7.22 -10.89 -20.78
C ARG A 233 8.33 -11.86 -21.17
N ALA A 234 8.94 -12.51 -20.20
CA ALA A 234 9.97 -13.53 -20.42
C ALA A 234 9.39 -14.88 -20.90
N GLY A 235 8.07 -15.02 -21.00
CA GLY A 235 7.43 -16.25 -21.45
C GLY A 235 7.51 -17.39 -20.44
N LEU A 236 7.58 -17.07 -19.14
CA LEU A 236 7.62 -18.08 -18.06
C LEU A 236 6.24 -18.61 -17.67
N GLY A 237 5.17 -17.97 -18.16
CA GLY A 237 3.80 -18.38 -17.88
C GLY A 237 2.78 -17.30 -18.24
N ALA A 238 1.51 -17.62 -18.04
CA ALA A 238 0.42 -16.67 -18.12
C ALA A 238 0.10 -16.09 -16.74
N SER A 239 -0.72 -15.04 -16.69
CA SER A 239 -1.08 -14.37 -15.44
C SER A 239 -2.44 -13.71 -15.53
N VAL A 240 -3.09 -13.57 -14.37
CA VAL A 240 -4.23 -12.68 -14.16
C VAL A 240 -3.71 -11.35 -13.59
N LEU A 241 -3.95 -10.25 -14.30
CA LEU A 241 -3.41 -8.94 -13.99
C LEU A 241 -4.51 -7.88 -13.98
N PRO A 242 -4.50 -6.93 -13.03
CA PRO A 242 -5.49 -5.86 -13.00
C PRO A 242 -5.31 -4.89 -14.17
N TRP A 243 -6.38 -4.20 -14.58
CA TRP A 243 -6.38 -3.26 -15.70
C TRP A 243 -5.23 -2.24 -15.67
N ILE A 244 -4.86 -1.71 -14.50
CA ILE A 244 -3.76 -0.73 -14.38
C ILE A 244 -2.41 -1.29 -14.86
N SER A 245 -2.21 -2.62 -14.75
CA SER A 245 -1.00 -3.30 -15.20
C SER A 245 -0.87 -3.35 -16.73
N LEU A 246 -1.96 -3.11 -17.47
CA LEU A 246 -1.94 -3.06 -18.94
C LEU A 246 -1.06 -1.93 -19.46
N ARG A 247 -0.92 -0.84 -18.70
CA ARG A 247 0.00 0.27 -19.03
C ARG A 247 1.45 -0.20 -19.01
N MET A 248 1.77 -1.10 -18.08
CA MET A 248 3.10 -1.64 -17.88
C MET A 248 3.42 -2.82 -18.80
N LEU A 249 2.43 -3.45 -19.44
CA LEU A 249 2.62 -4.60 -20.36
C LEU A 249 2.91 -4.19 -21.83
N ARG A 250 3.00 -2.90 -22.15
CA ARG A 250 3.29 -2.42 -23.53
C ARG A 250 4.79 -2.57 -23.89
N PRO A 251 5.15 -2.82 -25.16
CA PRO A 251 4.30 -2.85 -26.35
C PRO A 251 3.71 -4.24 -26.69
N ARG A 252 2.49 -4.24 -27.21
CA ARG A 252 1.62 -5.40 -27.56
C ARG A 252 2.20 -6.43 -28.56
N ARG A 253 3.42 -6.21 -29.08
CA ARG A 253 4.03 -7.10 -30.08
C ARG A 253 4.48 -8.42 -29.46
N SER A 254 5.00 -8.40 -28.23
CA SER A 254 5.53 -9.60 -27.55
C SER A 254 4.57 -10.23 -26.53
N THR A 255 3.46 -9.55 -26.20
CA THR A 255 2.49 -10.04 -25.22
C THR A 255 1.08 -10.12 -25.82
N VAL A 256 0.28 -11.05 -25.31
CA VAL A 256 -1.16 -11.14 -25.56
C VAL A 256 -1.89 -10.78 -24.29
N ILE A 257 -2.92 -9.95 -24.46
CA ILE A 257 -3.77 -9.45 -23.38
C ILE A 257 -5.20 -9.70 -23.82
N ARG A 258 -6.00 -10.36 -22.98
CA ARG A 258 -7.43 -10.59 -23.22
C ARG A 258 -8.24 -10.17 -21.98
N PRO A 259 -9.38 -9.48 -22.12
CA PRO A 259 -10.32 -9.31 -21.02
C PRO A 259 -10.70 -10.67 -20.44
N LEU A 260 -10.88 -10.76 -19.12
CA LEU A 260 -11.49 -11.95 -18.52
C LEU A 260 -13.00 -11.74 -18.48
N ASP A 261 -13.76 -12.67 -19.06
CA ASP A 261 -15.22 -12.68 -19.02
C ASP A 261 -15.68 -13.50 -17.82
N VAL A 262 -15.58 -12.88 -16.65
CA VAL A 262 -15.89 -13.54 -15.38
C VAL A 262 -16.71 -12.58 -14.55
N GLU A 263 -17.97 -12.96 -14.35
CA GLU A 263 -18.89 -12.22 -13.50
C GLU A 263 -18.27 -12.08 -12.10
N HIS A 264 -18.30 -10.84 -11.58
CA HIS A 264 -17.76 -10.49 -10.26
C HIS A 264 -16.24 -10.63 -10.07
N LEU A 265 -15.44 -10.85 -11.12
CA LEU A 265 -13.98 -10.78 -11.04
C LEU A 265 -13.48 -9.34 -11.21
N TYR A 266 -13.62 -8.56 -10.14
CA TYR A 266 -13.11 -7.19 -10.05
C TYR A 266 -12.50 -6.93 -8.68
N ARG A 267 -11.82 -5.81 -8.55
CA ARG A 267 -11.44 -5.25 -7.24
C ARG A 267 -11.86 -3.79 -7.16
N ASP A 268 -12.37 -3.37 -6.03
CA ASP A 268 -12.69 -1.96 -5.81
C ASP A 268 -11.45 -1.22 -5.30
N VAL A 269 -11.04 -0.19 -6.04
CA VAL A 269 -9.98 0.74 -5.65
C VAL A 269 -10.61 1.89 -4.88
N LEU A 270 -10.00 2.27 -3.76
CA LEU A 270 -10.48 3.33 -2.90
C LEU A 270 -9.34 4.24 -2.43
N THR A 271 -9.66 5.50 -2.13
CA THR A 271 -8.83 6.31 -1.25
C THR A 271 -9.27 6.08 0.19
N ALA A 272 -8.33 6.15 1.13
CA ALA A 272 -8.58 5.91 2.54
C ALA A 272 -7.84 6.90 3.42
N THR A 273 -8.45 7.32 4.52
CA THR A 273 -7.85 8.13 5.58
C THR A 273 -8.25 7.58 6.95
N LYS A 274 -7.47 7.91 7.99
CA LYS A 274 -7.87 7.62 9.37
C LYS A 274 -9.16 8.39 9.72
N PRO A 275 -10.16 7.76 10.35
CA PRO A 275 -11.37 8.44 10.77
C PRO A 275 -11.09 9.64 11.68
N GLN A 276 -11.80 10.74 11.46
CA GLN A 276 -11.69 11.98 12.25
C GLN A 276 -10.26 12.56 12.32
N ALA A 277 -9.40 12.23 11.35
CA ALA A 277 -8.04 12.76 11.33
C ALA A 277 -8.05 14.28 11.13
N VAL A 278 -7.37 15.00 12.04
CA VAL A 278 -7.04 16.41 11.81
C VAL A 278 -5.96 16.45 10.72
N ARG A 279 -6.35 16.91 9.53
CA ARG A 279 -5.46 16.97 8.36
C ARG A 279 -4.73 18.31 8.34
N SER A 280 -3.42 18.27 8.13
CA SER A 280 -2.67 19.46 7.77
C SER A 280 -3.14 19.99 6.40
N ARG A 281 -2.90 21.28 6.14
CA ARG A 281 -3.19 21.90 4.83
C ARG A 281 -2.48 21.16 3.69
N ALA A 282 -1.23 20.76 3.90
CA ALA A 282 -0.47 19.94 2.95
C ALA A 282 -1.13 18.59 2.69
N SER A 283 -1.54 17.87 3.73
CA SER A 283 -2.23 16.57 3.59
C SER A 283 -3.53 16.69 2.81
N ALA A 284 -4.35 17.72 3.09
CA ALA A 284 -5.59 17.96 2.35
C ALA A 284 -5.34 18.24 0.85
N MET A 285 -4.32 19.05 0.53
CA MET A 285 -4.00 19.40 -0.85
C MET A 285 -3.40 18.22 -1.63
N VAL A 286 -2.53 17.43 -1.02
CA VAL A 286 -1.99 16.21 -1.61
C VAL A 286 -3.10 15.19 -1.87
N LEU A 287 -4.04 15.00 -0.94
CA LEU A 287 -5.18 14.09 -1.13
C LEU A 287 -6.03 14.52 -2.34
N ALA A 288 -6.32 15.81 -2.48
CA ALA A 288 -7.09 16.32 -3.62
C ALA A 288 -6.34 16.11 -4.95
N GLN A 289 -5.03 16.32 -4.99
CA GLN A 289 -4.22 16.06 -6.18
C GLN A 289 -4.17 14.56 -6.51
N LEU A 290 -4.05 13.72 -5.50
CA LEU A 290 -4.05 12.27 -5.64
C LEU A 290 -5.38 11.78 -6.21
N GLU A 291 -6.52 12.27 -5.70
CA GLU A 291 -7.85 11.93 -6.21
C GLU A 291 -8.03 12.39 -7.66
N HIS A 292 -7.51 13.56 -8.02
CA HIS A 292 -7.52 14.06 -9.40
C HIS A 292 -6.72 13.17 -10.34
N LEU A 293 -5.47 12.83 -10.00
CA LEU A 293 -4.64 11.94 -10.81
C LEU A 293 -5.26 10.55 -10.97
N LEU A 294 -5.89 10.02 -9.90
CA LEU A 294 -6.59 8.74 -9.98
C LEU A 294 -7.76 8.77 -10.96
N ARG A 295 -8.55 9.85 -10.96
CA ARG A 295 -9.63 10.03 -11.96
C ARG A 295 -9.07 10.03 -13.38
N ASP A 296 -7.99 10.74 -13.64
CA ASP A 296 -7.39 10.79 -14.97
C ASP A 296 -6.78 9.44 -15.39
N ILE A 297 -6.16 8.72 -14.45
CA ILE A 297 -5.60 7.38 -14.67
C ILE A 297 -6.71 6.38 -15.02
N TYR A 298 -7.83 6.44 -14.32
CA TYR A 298 -8.93 5.48 -14.47
C TYR A 298 -10.07 5.97 -15.37
N ALA A 299 -9.98 7.17 -15.94
CA ALA A 299 -10.98 7.73 -16.84
C ALA A 299 -11.44 6.77 -17.96
N PRO A 300 -10.56 5.96 -18.60
CA PRO A 300 -11.00 5.02 -19.63
C PRO A 300 -11.90 3.89 -19.13
N LEU A 301 -11.91 3.58 -17.82
CA LEU A 301 -12.85 2.62 -17.23
C LEU A 301 -14.18 3.28 -16.82
N ALA A 302 -14.18 4.59 -16.60
CA ALA A 302 -15.38 5.33 -16.19
C ALA A 302 -16.32 5.60 -17.38
N SER A 303 -15.82 5.54 -18.62
CA SER A 303 -16.60 5.72 -19.85
C SER A 303 -17.35 4.45 -20.31
N ASP A 304 -17.11 3.31 -19.68
CA ASP A 304 -17.66 1.99 -20.05
C ASP A 304 -18.82 1.55 -19.13
N HIS A 305 -19.41 2.47 -18.35
CA HIS A 305 -20.60 2.28 -17.50
C HIS A 305 -21.65 3.33 -17.84
#